data_AF-A0A970R5L2-F1
#
_entry.id   AF-A0A970R5L2-F1
#
_cell.length_a   1.000
_cell.length_b   1.000
_cell.length_c   1.000
_cell.angle_alpha   90.00
_cell.angle_beta   90.00
_cell.angle_gamma   90.00
#
_symmetry.space_group_name_H-M   'P 1'
#
loop_
_entity.id
_entity.type
_entity.pdbx_description
1 polymer ?
#
loop_
_entity_poly.entity_id
_entity_poly.type
_entity_poly.pdbx_seq_one_letter_code
_entity_poly.pdbx_strand_id
1 'polypeptide(L)'
;MGEAAVMRNFKVTKDGSLQLRAGSRNVAGLIAQYTISVDDEATTIATDLNSAKSSFTAYPSVAVSDGGILSLSGESVTVNASTISTYEGYYYQDNDGKIYQIGEIEEVVPAGGVAVTGGKVTIASNETLLLQIQGGDSGTISGYDSLKVVSGEVQTDGTLVTAGLSNAYGNYHVKDGAIYQISRFFLESVSPGVYNVAYYGNKVTFLGDNQYKWNFYKVSATTTSTDKAVRGIWSGYVGGTEYIVAAANGNLWSLTEEDGVWTKSNIGAIDTENPVHFFGYDENLYMLNGDDYKVWDGETFKSVVGYRPLVSVSNTPSGGGTALEQVNKLNGLRRAWFSPDGEATVFQLPETGISSVDYVKYRANDTEIDFTANTATGEVTVTGSTPANGTNTIEIGWTVSDTDKDTVTGMMFSEIYSGASDSRVFLYGDGSNMAIYSGLDYDGKPTAEYFPDLNVIHVGESNTPITGLLRHFDRLMAFKQDSAYSISYDTITLVDGTVTAGFYVQTINKGLGNTASGQAQLVENYPRTLDG
;
A
#
# COMPACT_ATOMS: atom_id res chain seq x y z
N MET A 1 -3.60 7.14 -18.11
CA MET A 1 -4.15 6.19 -17.11
C MET A 1 -2.97 5.62 -16.34
N GLY A 2 -2.99 5.68 -15.01
CA GLY A 2 -1.94 5.14 -14.16
C GLY A 2 -2.07 3.64 -13.96
N GLU A 3 -1.20 2.85 -14.59
CA GLU A 3 -1.24 1.38 -14.60
C GLU A 3 -0.95 0.72 -13.24
N ALA A 4 -0.49 1.46 -12.22
CA ALA A 4 -0.17 0.90 -10.91
C ALA A 4 -1.38 0.28 -10.17
N ALA A 5 -2.60 0.74 -10.44
CA ALA A 5 -3.83 0.23 -9.81
C ALA A 5 -4.28 -1.15 -10.33
N VAL A 6 -3.72 -1.62 -11.45
CA VAL A 6 -4.21 -2.80 -12.19
C VAL A 6 -3.45 -4.08 -11.84
N MET A 7 -2.39 -4.01 -11.01
CA MET A 7 -1.63 -5.19 -10.59
C MET A 7 -2.37 -5.99 -9.51
N ARG A 8 -3.38 -6.79 -9.90
CA ARG A 8 -3.90 -7.87 -9.05
C ARG A 8 -2.93 -9.05 -9.10
N ASN A 9 -2.49 -9.53 -7.93
CA ASN A 9 -1.43 -10.52 -7.68
C ASN A 9 -1.67 -11.95 -8.22
N PHE A 10 -2.52 -12.12 -9.22
CA PHE A 10 -2.94 -13.43 -9.71
C PHE A 10 -2.49 -13.64 -11.17
N LYS A 11 -2.04 -14.85 -11.47
CA LYS A 11 -1.85 -15.35 -12.84
C LYS A 11 -2.68 -16.61 -12.99
N VAL A 12 -3.39 -16.71 -14.11
CA VAL A 12 -4.01 -17.98 -14.53
C VAL A 12 -2.97 -18.80 -15.28
N THR A 13 -2.68 -20.00 -14.82
CA THR A 13 -1.73 -20.91 -15.46
C THR A 13 -2.34 -21.58 -16.69
N LYS A 14 -1.50 -22.18 -17.55
CA LYS A 14 -1.94 -22.83 -18.79
C LYS A 14 -2.94 -23.98 -18.58
N ASP A 15 -3.00 -24.53 -17.38
CA ASP A 15 -3.94 -25.57 -16.93
C ASP A 15 -5.21 -24.99 -16.28
N GLY A 16 -5.39 -23.66 -16.24
CA GLY A 16 -6.57 -23.01 -15.70
C GLY A 16 -6.54 -22.79 -14.18
N SER A 17 -5.43 -23.10 -13.51
CA SER A 17 -5.31 -22.87 -12.06
C SER A 17 -5.02 -21.38 -11.76
N LEU A 18 -5.57 -20.87 -10.66
CA LEU A 18 -5.28 -19.52 -10.15
C LEU A 18 -4.02 -19.59 -9.27
N GLN A 19 -2.94 -18.91 -9.64
CA GLN A 19 -1.71 -18.83 -8.84
C GLN A 19 -1.43 -17.41 -8.35
N LEU A 20 -1.09 -17.28 -7.07
CA LEU A 20 -0.50 -16.07 -6.50
C LEU A 20 0.96 -15.97 -6.98
N ARG A 21 1.40 -14.80 -7.49
CA ARG A 21 2.82 -14.60 -7.85
C ARG A 21 3.69 -14.69 -6.58
N ALA A 22 4.81 -15.41 -6.62
CA ALA A 22 5.78 -15.42 -5.51
C ALA A 22 6.58 -14.09 -5.51
N GLY A 23 6.78 -13.51 -4.32
CA GLY A 23 7.65 -12.34 -4.12
C GLY A 23 6.97 -11.02 -3.72
N SER A 24 5.90 -11.04 -2.93
CA SER A 24 5.36 -9.80 -2.34
C SER A 24 6.26 -9.31 -1.20
N ARG A 25 7.00 -8.23 -1.43
CA ARG A 25 7.70 -7.48 -0.38
C ARG A 25 6.75 -6.41 0.16
N ASN A 26 6.63 -6.27 1.48
CA ASN A 26 6.01 -5.08 2.05
C ASN A 26 6.92 -3.89 1.76
N VAL A 27 6.45 -2.94 0.95
CA VAL A 27 7.23 -1.78 0.53
C VAL A 27 6.97 -0.58 1.44
N ALA A 28 5.74 -0.36 1.87
CA ALA A 28 5.39 0.69 2.82
C ALA A 28 4.06 0.37 3.52
N GLY A 29 3.97 0.71 4.81
CA GLY A 29 2.72 0.76 5.53
C GLY A 29 1.99 2.08 5.25
N LEU A 30 0.76 2.01 4.74
CA LEU A 30 -0.05 3.19 4.41
C LEU A 30 -0.94 3.68 5.56
N ILE A 31 -0.61 3.28 6.80
CA ILE A 31 -1.32 3.68 8.02
C ILE A 31 -0.53 4.80 8.73
N ALA A 32 -1.16 5.62 9.56
CA ALA A 32 -0.45 6.64 10.34
C ALA A 32 0.01 6.11 11.72
N GLN A 33 0.88 6.89 12.39
CA GLN A 33 1.23 6.72 13.80
C GLN A 33 1.84 5.36 14.15
N TYR A 34 2.97 5.04 13.52
CA TYR A 34 3.74 3.85 13.87
C TYR A 34 4.55 4.04 15.15
N THR A 35 4.60 2.99 15.96
CA THR A 35 5.47 2.83 17.12
C THR A 35 6.33 1.58 16.96
N ILE A 36 7.49 1.57 17.60
CA ILE A 36 8.32 0.37 17.70
C ILE A 36 7.75 -0.49 18.83
N SER A 37 7.51 -1.76 18.53
CA SER A 37 7.17 -2.79 19.50
C SER A 37 8.26 -3.85 19.49
N VAL A 38 8.66 -4.28 20.68
CA VAL A 38 9.51 -5.46 20.88
C VAL A 38 8.61 -6.53 21.48
N ASP A 39 8.64 -7.74 20.93
CA ASP A 39 7.87 -8.87 21.46
C ASP A 39 8.37 -9.25 22.87
N ASP A 40 7.45 -9.61 23.77
CA ASP A 40 7.79 -10.04 25.14
C ASP A 40 8.43 -11.44 25.19
N GLU A 41 8.21 -12.25 24.14
CA GLU A 41 8.68 -13.63 24.03
C GLU A 41 9.89 -13.71 23.10
N ALA A 42 10.96 -14.34 23.56
CA ALA A 42 12.17 -14.51 22.77
C ALA A 42 11.98 -15.62 21.70
N THR A 43 12.58 -15.41 20.54
CA THR A 43 12.65 -16.38 19.44
C THR A 43 14.09 -16.86 19.27
N THR A 44 14.29 -18.18 19.17
CA THR A 44 15.61 -18.73 18.82
C THR A 44 15.92 -18.43 17.35
N ILE A 45 16.86 -17.53 17.09
CA ILE A 45 17.25 -17.15 15.71
C ILE A 45 18.43 -17.98 15.17
N ALA A 46 19.19 -18.61 16.06
CA ALA A 46 20.29 -19.51 15.71
C ALA A 46 20.47 -20.58 16.80
N THR A 47 20.99 -21.74 16.43
CA THR A 47 21.36 -22.82 17.35
C THR A 47 22.71 -23.38 16.97
N ASP A 48 23.70 -23.21 17.84
CA ASP A 48 25.01 -23.83 17.66
C ASP A 48 25.09 -25.14 18.43
N LEU A 49 25.78 -26.14 17.86
CA LEU A 49 26.05 -27.41 18.53
C LEU A 49 27.45 -27.43 19.13
N ASN A 50 27.56 -27.98 20.34
CA ASN A 50 28.79 -28.26 21.11
C ASN A 50 29.62 -27.02 21.53
N SER A 51 29.48 -25.87 20.88
CA SER A 51 30.08 -24.58 21.28
C SER A 51 29.34 -23.41 20.62
N ALA A 52 29.23 -22.26 21.29
CA ALA A 52 28.65 -21.04 20.73
C ALA A 52 29.59 -20.37 19.70
N LYS A 53 29.27 -20.51 18.40
CA LYS A 53 30.11 -20.04 17.27
C LYS A 53 29.49 -18.88 16.51
N SER A 54 28.19 -18.70 16.60
CA SER A 54 27.47 -17.65 15.88
C SER A 54 27.89 -16.24 16.36
N SER A 55 27.82 -15.28 15.44
CA SER A 55 28.09 -13.87 15.70
C SER A 55 27.17 -12.98 14.89
N PHE A 56 26.79 -11.83 15.45
CA PHE A 56 25.78 -10.93 14.89
C PHE A 56 26.31 -9.50 14.81
N THR A 57 26.06 -8.81 13.69
CA THR A 57 26.33 -7.37 13.57
C THR A 57 25.14 -6.62 14.15
N ALA A 58 25.35 -5.95 15.29
CA ALA A 58 24.30 -5.26 16.03
C ALA A 58 24.49 -3.74 16.03
N TYR A 59 23.40 -3.00 16.20
CA TYR A 59 23.32 -1.55 16.17
C TYR A 59 22.65 -1.03 17.44
N PRO A 60 23.07 0.14 17.97
CA PRO A 60 22.56 0.65 19.25
C PRO A 60 21.14 1.22 19.17
N SER A 61 20.60 1.48 17.98
CA SER A 61 19.31 2.16 17.84
C SER A 61 18.50 1.64 16.66
N VAL A 62 17.19 1.57 16.86
CA VAL A 62 16.19 1.32 15.83
C VAL A 62 15.24 2.52 15.76
N ALA A 63 14.88 2.92 14.55
CA ALA A 63 13.89 3.95 14.29
C ALA A 63 12.77 3.40 13.40
N VAL A 64 11.56 3.96 13.52
CA VAL A 64 10.44 3.69 12.62
C VAL A 64 10.11 4.97 11.86
N SER A 65 10.02 4.87 10.55
CA SER A 65 9.55 5.97 9.70
C SER A 65 8.02 6.13 9.79
N ASP A 66 7.51 7.26 9.27
CA ASP A 66 6.07 7.47 9.11
C ASP A 66 5.40 6.40 8.21
N GLY A 67 6.19 5.75 7.34
CA GLY A 67 5.79 4.60 6.52
C GLY A 67 5.79 3.25 7.24
N GLY A 68 6.09 3.20 8.54
CA GLY A 68 6.15 1.96 9.31
C GLY A 68 7.35 1.09 8.97
N ILE A 69 8.35 1.65 8.29
CA ILE A 69 9.59 0.95 7.93
C ILE A 69 10.59 1.14 9.06
N LEU A 70 11.10 0.02 9.59
CA LEU A 70 12.14 0.01 10.60
C LEU A 70 13.53 0.17 9.97
N SER A 71 14.40 0.92 10.63
CA SER A 71 15.79 1.12 10.21
C SER A 71 16.73 1.07 11.41
N LEU A 72 17.94 0.52 11.20
CA LEU A 72 18.99 0.45 12.21
C LEU A 72 19.99 1.60 12.02
N SER A 73 20.48 2.15 13.13
CA SER A 73 21.42 3.29 13.09
C SER A 73 22.43 3.25 14.24
N GLY A 74 23.52 4.00 14.08
CA GLY A 74 24.65 4.05 14.99
C GLY A 74 25.84 3.20 14.53
N GLU A 75 26.96 3.29 15.27
CA GLU A 75 28.16 2.50 14.99
C GLU A 75 27.89 1.01 15.29
N SER A 76 28.07 0.16 14.29
CA SER A 76 27.79 -1.27 14.42
C SER A 76 28.87 -1.99 15.24
N VAL A 77 28.47 -2.98 16.04
CA VAL A 77 29.35 -3.83 16.84
C VAL A 77 29.15 -5.30 16.50
N THR A 78 30.18 -6.13 16.67
CA THR A 78 30.06 -7.59 16.55
C THR A 78 29.73 -8.22 17.90
N VAL A 79 28.56 -8.84 18.00
CA VAL A 79 28.08 -9.57 19.17
C VAL A 79 28.41 -11.06 19.00
N ASN A 80 29.04 -11.66 20.01
CA ASN A 80 29.32 -13.09 20.10
C ASN A 80 29.10 -13.56 21.55
N ALA A 81 29.38 -14.83 21.85
CA ALA A 81 29.05 -15.43 23.14
C ALA A 81 29.71 -14.74 24.35
N SER A 82 30.88 -14.10 24.18
CA SER A 82 31.55 -13.39 25.27
C SER A 82 31.11 -11.93 25.42
N THR A 83 30.46 -11.35 24.41
CA THR A 83 30.07 -9.94 24.40
C THR A 83 28.56 -9.71 24.47
N ILE A 84 27.73 -10.74 24.28
CA ILE A 84 26.27 -10.64 24.21
C ILE A 84 25.65 -9.92 25.42
N SER A 85 26.11 -10.22 26.64
CA SER A 85 25.60 -9.57 27.86
C SER A 85 25.89 -8.07 27.96
N THR A 86 26.85 -7.55 27.17
CA THR A 86 27.16 -6.11 27.13
C THR A 86 26.24 -5.36 26.16
N TYR A 87 25.69 -6.07 25.18
CA TYR A 87 24.92 -5.49 24.07
C TYR A 87 23.47 -5.96 24.06
N GLU A 88 22.97 -6.44 25.20
CA GLU A 88 21.54 -6.66 25.41
C GLU A 88 20.78 -5.35 25.11
N GLY A 89 19.70 -5.44 24.35
CA GLY A 89 18.93 -4.27 23.92
C GLY A 89 19.38 -3.63 22.60
N TYR A 90 20.55 -4.00 22.06
CA TYR A 90 20.97 -3.61 20.70
C TYR A 90 20.12 -4.35 19.65
N TYR A 91 20.24 -3.97 18.38
CA TYR A 91 19.38 -4.48 17.31
C TYR A 91 20.17 -5.14 16.19
N TYR A 92 19.71 -6.29 15.74
CA TYR A 92 20.25 -7.09 14.63
C TYR A 92 19.22 -7.23 13.52
N GLN A 93 19.67 -7.19 12.26
CA GLN A 93 18.83 -7.46 11.08
C GLN A 93 19.27 -8.76 10.42
N ASP A 94 18.33 -9.67 10.17
CA ASP A 94 18.60 -10.92 9.46
C ASP A 94 18.65 -10.75 7.93
N ASN A 95 18.98 -11.84 7.23
CA ASN A 95 19.08 -11.84 5.76
C ASN A 95 17.73 -11.61 5.04
N ASP A 96 16.61 -11.80 5.74
CA ASP A 96 15.26 -11.52 5.23
C ASP A 96 14.82 -10.07 5.52
N GLY A 97 15.67 -9.28 6.18
CA GLY A 97 15.39 -7.90 6.58
C GLY A 97 14.58 -7.76 7.87
N LYS A 98 14.31 -8.85 8.61
CA LYS A 98 13.62 -8.81 9.90
C LYS A 98 14.57 -8.31 10.98
N ILE A 99 14.05 -7.50 11.89
CA ILE A 99 14.82 -6.88 12.96
C ILE A 99 14.49 -7.56 14.29
N TYR A 100 15.54 -7.79 15.08
CA TYR A 100 15.48 -8.40 16.39
C TYR A 100 16.27 -7.56 17.39
N GLN A 101 15.76 -7.41 18.61
CA GLN A 101 16.52 -6.91 19.74
C GLN A 101 17.32 -8.06 20.34
N ILE A 102 18.62 -7.84 20.53
CA ILE A 102 19.56 -8.80 21.13
C ILE A 102 19.05 -9.14 22.54
N GLY A 103 18.77 -10.43 22.74
CA GLY A 103 18.47 -11.02 24.03
C GLY A 103 19.66 -11.84 24.54
N GLU A 104 19.39 -13.07 24.95
CA GLU A 104 20.36 -13.92 25.63
C GLU A 104 20.78 -15.15 24.81
N ILE A 105 21.85 -15.80 25.27
CA ILE A 105 22.26 -17.11 24.81
C ILE A 105 22.00 -18.15 25.92
N GLU A 106 21.27 -19.21 25.58
CA GLU A 106 20.93 -20.28 26.51
C GLU A 106 21.69 -21.56 26.15
N GLU A 107 22.46 -22.10 27.09
CA GLU A 107 23.03 -23.45 26.94
C GLU A 107 22.00 -24.51 27.38
N VAL A 108 21.58 -25.34 26.43
CA VAL A 108 20.64 -26.45 26.64
C VAL A 108 21.41 -27.77 26.56
N VAL A 109 21.56 -28.41 27.71
CA VAL A 109 22.21 -29.73 27.83
C VAL A 109 21.16 -30.85 27.80
N PRO A 110 21.39 -31.96 27.06
CA PRO A 110 20.46 -33.09 27.02
C PRO A 110 20.12 -33.65 28.41
N ALA A 111 18.86 -34.05 28.62
CA ALA A 111 18.42 -34.69 29.87
C ALA A 111 18.84 -36.17 29.94
N GLY A 112 19.10 -36.68 31.15
CA GLY A 112 19.56 -38.06 31.37
C GLY A 112 21.00 -38.31 30.91
N GLY A 113 21.38 -39.58 30.72
CA GLY A 113 22.68 -39.99 30.16
C GLY A 113 23.93 -39.68 31.00
N VAL A 114 25.09 -40.03 30.45
CA VAL A 114 26.42 -39.71 30.98
C VAL A 114 26.96 -38.48 30.26
N ALA A 115 27.40 -37.48 31.03
CA ALA A 115 27.98 -36.26 30.51
C ALA A 115 29.38 -36.50 29.93
N VAL A 116 29.62 -35.99 28.73
CA VAL A 116 30.91 -36.02 28.03
C VAL A 116 31.16 -34.66 27.40
N THR A 117 32.38 -34.41 26.90
CA THR A 117 32.68 -33.13 26.24
C THR A 117 31.73 -32.89 25.06
N GLY A 118 31.06 -31.74 25.02
CA GLY A 118 30.16 -31.36 23.93
C GLY A 118 28.76 -31.99 23.96
N GLY A 119 28.44 -32.89 24.89
CA GLY A 119 27.10 -33.51 24.90
C GLY A 119 26.93 -34.62 25.91
N LYS A 120 26.00 -35.53 25.61
CA LYS A 120 25.74 -36.72 26.44
C LYS A 120 25.67 -37.99 25.61
N VAL A 121 26.00 -39.09 26.28
CA VAL A 121 25.93 -40.45 25.73
C VAL A 121 25.09 -41.36 26.61
N THR A 122 24.56 -42.42 26.02
CA THR A 122 23.93 -43.54 26.73
C THR A 122 24.90 -44.70 26.75
N ILE A 123 25.06 -45.33 27.91
CA ILE A 123 25.84 -46.55 28.08
C ILE A 123 24.83 -47.68 28.34
N ALA A 124 24.78 -48.65 27.42
CA ALA A 124 23.81 -49.73 27.48
C ALA A 124 24.06 -50.63 28.71
N SER A 125 23.02 -51.30 29.23
CA SER A 125 23.20 -52.22 30.37
C SER A 125 23.71 -53.59 29.95
N ASN A 126 23.53 -53.98 28.68
CA ASN A 126 24.01 -55.26 28.16
C ASN A 126 25.49 -55.21 27.79
N GLU A 127 26.20 -56.29 28.12
CA GLU A 127 27.62 -56.41 27.86
C GLU A 127 27.88 -57.17 26.56
N THR A 128 28.89 -56.74 25.83
CA THR A 128 29.40 -57.37 24.62
C THR A 128 30.84 -57.80 24.85
N LEU A 129 31.21 -59.02 24.41
CA LEU A 129 32.60 -59.44 24.40
C LEU A 129 33.39 -58.55 23.43
N LEU A 130 34.38 -57.81 23.93
CA LEU A 130 35.21 -56.90 23.17
C LEU A 130 36.41 -57.63 22.58
N LEU A 131 37.20 -58.26 23.44
CA LEU A 131 38.46 -58.89 23.07
C LEU A 131 38.66 -60.15 23.91
N GLN A 132 39.14 -61.22 23.28
CA GLN A 132 39.56 -62.45 23.96
C GLN A 132 40.99 -62.79 23.55
N ILE A 133 41.87 -62.97 24.53
CA ILE A 133 43.29 -63.25 24.34
C ILE A 133 43.65 -64.53 25.09
N GLN A 134 44.44 -65.39 24.44
CA GLN A 134 44.99 -66.62 25.03
C GLN A 134 46.53 -66.53 25.00
N GLY A 135 47.18 -66.43 26.16
CA GLY A 135 48.65 -66.33 26.28
C GLY A 135 49.09 -65.58 27.54
N GLY A 136 50.23 -66.00 28.12
CA GLY A 136 50.69 -65.61 29.46
C GLY A 136 50.79 -64.11 29.77
N ASP A 137 50.44 -63.79 31.02
CA ASP A 137 50.69 -62.61 31.87
C ASP A 137 50.46 -61.18 31.38
N SER A 138 50.00 -60.91 30.16
CA SER A 138 49.74 -59.51 29.74
C SER A 138 48.49 -59.33 28.87
N GLY A 139 47.35 -59.83 29.33
CA GLY A 139 46.06 -59.41 28.78
C GLY A 139 45.89 -57.90 28.95
N THR A 140 46.12 -57.15 27.87
CA THR A 140 45.92 -55.70 27.80
C THR A 140 44.90 -55.37 26.73
N ILE A 141 44.11 -54.34 26.97
CA ILE A 141 43.21 -53.74 25.98
C ILE A 141 43.52 -52.25 25.89
N SER A 142 43.43 -51.70 24.68
CA SER A 142 43.60 -50.25 24.48
C SER A 142 42.24 -49.57 24.47
N GLY A 143 42.09 -48.47 25.20
CA GLY A 143 40.89 -47.66 25.21
C GLY A 143 41.20 -46.20 25.50
N TYR A 144 40.31 -45.32 25.07
CA TYR A 144 40.40 -43.89 25.34
C TYR A 144 39.86 -43.57 26.73
N ASP A 145 40.46 -42.60 27.41
CA ASP A 145 40.05 -42.21 28.78
C ASP A 145 38.76 -41.38 28.81
N SER A 146 38.35 -40.81 27.68
CA SER A 146 37.19 -39.94 27.56
C SER A 146 36.52 -40.03 26.19
N LEU A 147 35.34 -39.43 26.10
CA LEU A 147 34.56 -39.30 24.88
C LEU A 147 34.18 -37.85 24.68
N LYS A 148 33.79 -37.54 23.45
CA LYS A 148 33.11 -36.29 23.11
C LYS A 148 31.96 -36.55 22.16
N VAL A 149 31.02 -35.64 22.15
CA VAL A 149 29.96 -35.58 21.17
C VAL A 149 30.25 -34.41 20.22
N VAL A 150 30.21 -34.69 18.93
CA VAL A 150 30.41 -33.69 17.87
C VAL A 150 29.33 -33.88 16.82
N SER A 151 28.39 -32.93 16.77
CA SER A 151 27.38 -32.83 15.72
C SER A 151 26.63 -34.15 15.44
N GLY A 152 26.08 -34.76 16.49
CA GLY A 152 25.30 -35.98 16.38
C GLY A 152 26.08 -37.30 16.51
N GLU A 153 27.41 -37.23 16.62
CA GLU A 153 28.27 -38.42 16.69
C GLU A 153 29.07 -38.50 17.99
N VAL A 154 29.22 -39.71 18.52
CA VAL A 154 30.15 -39.99 19.63
C VAL A 154 31.52 -40.29 19.05
N GLN A 155 32.50 -39.53 19.49
CA GLN A 155 33.90 -39.73 19.13
C GLN A 155 34.71 -40.08 20.37
N THR A 156 35.76 -40.87 20.15
CA THR A 156 36.79 -41.05 21.17
C THR A 156 37.54 -39.74 21.39
N ASP A 157 37.87 -39.45 22.63
CA ASP A 157 38.57 -38.23 23.03
C ASP A 157 39.66 -38.53 24.06
N GLY A 158 40.48 -37.52 24.36
CA GLY A 158 41.58 -37.67 25.32
C GLY A 158 42.65 -38.65 24.88
N THR A 159 43.25 -39.38 25.83
CA THR A 159 44.47 -40.18 25.56
C THR A 159 44.12 -41.65 25.34
N LEU A 160 44.69 -42.26 24.29
CA LEU A 160 44.62 -43.72 24.10
C LEU A 160 45.56 -44.39 25.11
N VAL A 161 44.99 -45.18 26.02
CA VAL A 161 45.73 -45.90 27.06
C VAL A 161 45.66 -47.40 26.77
N THR A 162 46.82 -48.05 26.68
CA THR A 162 46.92 -49.52 26.74
C THR A 162 47.05 -49.93 28.19
N ALA A 163 45.99 -50.53 28.73
CA ALA A 163 45.92 -50.88 30.15
C ALA A 163 45.81 -52.39 30.34
N GLY A 164 46.52 -52.92 31.34
CA GLY A 164 46.32 -54.27 31.83
C GLY A 164 44.98 -54.41 32.57
N LEU A 165 44.49 -55.65 32.67
CA LEU A 165 43.28 -56.10 33.41
C LEU A 165 42.45 -55.00 34.11
N SER A 166 42.77 -54.63 35.36
CA SER A 166 41.94 -53.72 36.18
C SER A 166 42.01 -52.25 35.80
N ASN A 167 43.10 -51.81 35.14
CA ASN A 167 43.31 -50.40 34.81
C ASN A 167 42.58 -49.97 33.52
N ALA A 168 41.97 -50.94 32.83
CA ALA A 168 41.19 -50.70 31.62
C ALA A 168 39.72 -50.35 31.91
N TYR A 169 39.24 -50.55 33.15
CA TYR A 169 37.85 -50.29 33.52
C TYR A 169 37.48 -48.82 33.40
N GLY A 170 36.33 -48.56 32.75
CA GLY A 170 35.84 -47.21 32.48
C GLY A 170 36.37 -46.59 31.19
N ASN A 171 37.49 -47.09 30.62
CA ASN A 171 38.00 -46.63 29.33
C ASN A 171 37.11 -47.11 28.17
N TYR A 172 37.21 -46.41 27.04
CA TYR A 172 36.36 -46.62 25.88
C TYR A 172 37.12 -47.30 24.73
N HIS A 173 36.71 -48.52 24.40
CA HIS A 173 37.30 -49.33 23.34
C HIS A 173 36.46 -49.26 22.07
N VAL A 174 37.12 -49.16 20.92
CA VAL A 174 36.46 -49.19 19.61
C VAL A 174 36.53 -50.61 19.04
N LYS A 175 35.36 -51.21 18.79
CA LYS A 175 35.22 -52.52 18.16
C LYS A 175 34.21 -52.44 17.02
N ASP A 176 34.60 -52.89 15.84
CA ASP A 176 33.74 -52.97 14.65
C ASP A 176 33.03 -51.63 14.33
N GLY A 177 33.73 -50.51 14.57
CA GLY A 177 33.21 -49.16 14.36
C GLY A 177 32.28 -48.63 15.48
N ALA A 178 31.99 -49.42 16.52
CA ALA A 178 31.22 -48.99 17.68
C ALA A 178 32.11 -48.79 18.91
N ILE A 179 31.70 -47.85 19.76
CA ILE A 179 32.40 -47.51 21.01
C ILE A 179 31.76 -48.29 22.16
N TYR A 180 32.57 -48.89 23.03
CA TYR A 180 32.14 -49.62 24.21
C TYR A 180 32.90 -49.14 25.44
N GLN A 181 32.19 -48.86 26.53
CA GLN A 181 32.83 -48.66 27.83
C GLN A 181 33.21 -50.03 28.40
N ILE A 182 34.50 -50.23 28.71
CA ILE A 182 34.98 -51.48 29.28
C ILE A 182 34.40 -51.61 30.70
N SER A 183 33.57 -52.63 30.90
CA SER A 183 32.77 -52.82 32.12
C SER A 183 33.38 -53.84 33.06
N ARG A 184 33.94 -54.93 32.50
CA ARG A 184 34.62 -55.98 33.26
C ARG A 184 35.59 -56.80 32.40
N PHE A 185 36.50 -57.50 33.06
CA PHE A 185 37.30 -58.57 32.47
C PHE A 185 36.97 -59.89 33.16
N PHE A 186 37.16 -60.99 32.45
CA PHE A 186 37.10 -62.33 32.98
C PHE A 186 38.45 -63.01 32.75
N LEU A 187 38.92 -63.73 33.77
CA LEU A 187 40.17 -64.47 33.75
C LEU A 187 39.86 -65.94 34.02
N GLU A 188 40.21 -66.81 33.08
CA GLU A 188 40.04 -68.26 33.21
C GLU A 188 41.38 -68.97 33.08
N SER A 189 41.75 -69.77 34.09
CA SER A 189 42.98 -70.57 34.05
C SER A 189 42.80 -71.76 33.11
N VAL A 190 43.62 -71.85 32.06
CA VAL A 190 43.61 -72.97 31.09
C VAL A 190 44.65 -74.02 31.47
N SER A 191 45.79 -73.58 31.99
CA SER A 191 46.85 -74.41 32.58
C SER A 191 47.72 -73.53 33.51
N PRO A 192 48.59 -74.09 34.37
CA PRO A 192 49.42 -73.29 35.27
C PRO A 192 50.24 -72.23 34.50
N GLY A 193 49.98 -70.95 34.76
CA GLY A 193 50.63 -69.82 34.09
C GLY A 193 50.03 -69.41 32.74
N VAL A 194 48.92 -70.02 32.30
CA VAL A 194 48.22 -69.65 31.06
C VAL A 194 46.77 -69.32 31.36
N TYR A 195 46.40 -68.08 31.06
CA TYR A 195 45.05 -67.56 31.26
C TYR A 195 44.40 -67.17 29.94
N ASN A 196 43.10 -67.42 29.84
CA ASN A 196 42.21 -66.76 28.89
C ASN A 196 41.72 -65.47 29.51
N VAL A 197 41.96 -64.35 28.84
CA VAL A 197 41.46 -63.03 29.24
C VAL A 197 40.36 -62.63 28.29
N ALA A 198 39.18 -62.32 28.81
CA ALA A 198 38.05 -61.81 28.04
C ALA A 198 37.59 -60.46 28.59
N TYR A 199 37.65 -59.42 27.76
CA TYR A 199 37.12 -58.09 28.10
C TYR A 199 35.69 -57.95 27.60
N TYR A 200 34.84 -57.42 28.46
CA TYR A 200 33.46 -57.09 28.14
C TYR A 200 33.24 -55.59 28.26
N GLY A 201 32.31 -55.07 27.49
CA GLY A 201 31.93 -53.68 27.59
C GLY A 201 30.51 -53.41 27.16
N ASN A 202 30.02 -52.28 27.65
CA ASN A 202 28.70 -51.77 27.39
C ASN A 202 28.73 -50.82 26.20
N LYS A 203 27.83 -51.02 25.24
CA LYS A 203 27.80 -50.18 24.02
C LYS A 203 27.48 -48.74 24.41
N VAL A 204 28.27 -47.81 23.88
CA VAL A 204 28.03 -46.37 24.01
C VAL A 204 27.32 -45.89 22.76
N THR A 205 26.24 -45.12 22.94
CA THR A 205 25.47 -44.51 21.85
C THR A 205 25.27 -43.04 22.10
N PHE A 206 25.16 -42.26 21.02
CA PHE A 206 24.79 -40.85 21.07
C PHE A 206 23.46 -40.66 21.80
N LEU A 207 23.38 -39.66 22.68
CA LEU A 207 22.14 -39.22 23.30
C LEU A 207 21.74 -37.80 22.86
N GLY A 208 22.71 -36.88 22.81
CA GLY A 208 22.44 -35.50 22.37
C GLY A 208 23.68 -34.62 22.42
N ASP A 209 23.72 -33.59 21.57
CA ASP A 209 24.66 -32.48 21.64
C ASP A 209 24.23 -31.45 22.69
N ASN A 210 25.19 -30.77 23.34
CA ASN A 210 24.91 -29.48 23.97
C ASN A 210 24.52 -28.47 22.88
N GLN A 211 23.45 -27.73 23.11
CA GLN A 211 22.96 -26.70 22.19
C GLN A 211 23.14 -25.32 22.81
N TYR A 212 23.53 -24.34 22.00
CA TYR A 212 23.58 -22.94 22.39
C TYR A 212 22.54 -22.19 21.55
N LYS A 213 21.43 -21.84 22.17
CA LYS A 213 20.30 -21.16 21.52
C LYS A 213 20.42 -19.66 21.69
N TRP A 214 20.39 -18.95 20.58
CA TRP A 214 20.45 -17.49 20.54
C TRP A 214 19.03 -16.94 20.49
N ASN A 215 18.53 -16.50 21.64
CA ASN A 215 17.13 -16.15 21.88
C ASN A 215 16.97 -14.63 21.86
N PHE A 216 16.48 -14.08 20.75
CA PHE A 216 16.32 -12.63 20.54
C PHE A 216 14.85 -12.25 20.44
N TYR A 217 14.52 -10.99 20.72
CA TYR A 217 13.14 -10.51 20.72
C TYR A 217 12.82 -9.87 19.38
N LYS A 218 11.71 -10.26 18.75
CA LYS A 218 11.35 -9.71 17.44
C LYS A 218 10.93 -8.25 17.58
N VAL A 219 11.39 -7.39 16.67
CA VAL A 219 11.00 -5.98 16.61
C VAL A 219 10.07 -5.77 15.43
N SER A 220 8.96 -5.09 15.68
CA SER A 220 7.95 -4.79 14.67
C SER A 220 7.51 -3.32 14.76
N ALA A 221 7.13 -2.74 13.62
CA ALA A 221 6.39 -1.49 13.61
C ALA A 221 4.90 -1.78 13.81
N THR A 222 4.30 -1.18 14.83
CA THR A 222 2.87 -1.33 15.18
C THR A 222 2.16 0.01 15.07
N THR A 223 0.85 0.01 14.88
CA THR A 223 0.00 1.21 14.86
C THR A 223 -1.30 0.88 15.61
N THR A 224 -1.87 1.88 16.28
CA THR A 224 -3.17 1.75 16.96
C THR A 224 -4.34 1.72 15.97
N SER A 225 -4.10 2.13 14.72
CA SER A 225 -5.14 2.16 13.71
C SER A 225 -5.37 0.78 13.10
N THR A 226 -6.65 0.38 13.05
CA THR A 226 -7.08 -0.94 12.60
C THR A 226 -7.49 -0.98 11.12
N ASP A 227 -7.75 0.18 10.50
CA ASP A 227 -8.05 0.26 9.06
C ASP A 227 -6.77 0.24 8.22
N LYS A 228 -6.47 -0.94 7.69
CA LYS A 228 -5.28 -1.19 6.87
C LYS A 228 -5.57 -1.14 5.37
N ALA A 229 -6.82 -0.93 4.97
CA ALA A 229 -7.20 -1.10 3.57
C ALA A 229 -6.92 0.16 2.75
N VAL A 230 -6.26 -0.04 1.62
CA VAL A 230 -6.03 1.00 0.61
C VAL A 230 -7.32 1.17 -0.18
N ARG A 231 -7.91 2.36 -0.12
CA ARG A 231 -9.19 2.68 -0.79
C ARG A 231 -9.01 3.11 -2.24
N GLY A 232 -7.82 3.52 -2.62
CA GLY A 232 -7.43 3.70 -4.01
C GLY A 232 -5.95 3.99 -4.15
N ILE A 233 -5.42 3.73 -5.33
CA ILE A 233 -4.04 4.01 -5.70
C ILE A 233 -4.01 4.50 -7.15
N TRP A 234 -3.10 5.42 -7.44
CA TRP A 234 -2.96 6.05 -8.73
C TRP A 234 -1.49 6.30 -9.04
N SER A 235 -1.17 6.34 -10.33
CA SER A 235 0.13 6.77 -10.82
C SER A 235 -0.06 7.70 -12.02
N GLY A 236 0.79 8.71 -12.15
CA GLY A 236 0.73 9.62 -13.29
C GLY A 236 1.29 10.98 -12.97
N TYR A 237 1.04 11.94 -13.86
CA TYR A 237 1.68 13.24 -13.82
C TYR A 237 0.80 14.29 -13.15
N VAL A 238 1.40 15.07 -12.26
CA VAL A 238 0.84 16.26 -11.61
C VAL A 238 1.89 17.37 -11.72
N GLY A 239 1.55 18.53 -12.28
CA GLY A 239 2.51 19.62 -12.53
C GLY A 239 3.77 19.18 -13.30
N GLY A 240 3.62 18.22 -14.22
CA GLY A 240 4.74 17.64 -14.98
C GLY A 240 5.63 16.63 -14.23
N THR A 241 5.35 16.35 -12.95
CA THR A 241 6.09 15.37 -12.13
C THR A 241 5.27 14.08 -12.00
N GLU A 242 5.91 12.92 -12.17
CA GLU A 242 5.25 11.62 -11.98
C GLU A 242 5.18 11.27 -10.49
N TYR A 243 4.00 10.86 -10.02
CA TYR A 243 3.75 10.45 -8.65
C TYR A 243 3.07 9.07 -8.61
N ILE A 244 3.27 8.37 -7.49
CA ILE A 244 2.37 7.30 -7.03
C ILE A 244 1.63 7.84 -5.82
N VAL A 245 0.30 7.82 -5.86
CA VAL A 245 -0.55 8.39 -4.81
C VAL A 245 -1.53 7.34 -4.31
N ALA A 246 -1.73 7.23 -3.01
CA ALA A 246 -2.66 6.27 -2.40
C ALA A 246 -3.52 6.90 -1.33
N ALA A 247 -4.81 6.57 -1.30
CA ALA A 247 -5.72 6.92 -0.21
C ALA A 247 -5.86 5.74 0.75
N ALA A 248 -5.50 5.94 2.00
CA ALA A 248 -5.62 4.95 3.05
C ALA A 248 -5.66 5.61 4.42
N ASN A 249 -6.44 5.03 5.34
CA ASN A 249 -6.44 5.42 6.74
C ASN A 249 -6.77 6.91 6.98
N GLY A 250 -7.78 7.44 6.28
CA GLY A 250 -8.19 8.84 6.37
C GLY A 250 -7.20 9.84 5.76
N ASN A 251 -6.21 9.37 5.01
CA ASN A 251 -5.11 10.20 4.49
C ASN A 251 -4.79 9.89 3.03
N LEU A 252 -4.30 10.91 2.35
CA LEU A 252 -3.76 10.86 1.01
C LEU A 252 -2.24 10.86 1.09
N TRP A 253 -1.61 9.83 0.52
CA TRP A 253 -0.18 9.61 0.61
C TRP A 253 0.47 9.71 -0.77
N SER A 254 1.57 10.45 -0.88
CA SER A 254 2.52 10.30 -1.99
C SER A 254 3.52 9.20 -1.64
N LEU A 255 3.87 8.35 -2.60
CA LEU A 255 4.83 7.26 -2.46
C LEU A 255 6.02 7.51 -3.37
N THR A 256 7.23 7.38 -2.85
CA THR A 256 8.49 7.57 -3.58
C THR A 256 9.40 6.38 -3.35
N GLU A 257 10.08 5.95 -4.41
CA GLU A 257 11.07 4.88 -4.36
C GLU A 257 12.42 5.44 -4.79
N GLU A 258 13.44 5.26 -3.95
CA GLU A 258 14.82 5.67 -4.22
C GLU A 258 15.75 4.56 -3.72
N ASP A 259 16.62 4.05 -4.61
CA ASP A 259 17.61 2.99 -4.31
C ASP A 259 17.05 1.73 -3.61
N GLY A 260 15.86 1.29 -4.01
CA GLY A 260 15.18 0.13 -3.43
C GLY A 260 14.36 0.44 -2.17
N VAL A 261 14.42 1.68 -1.66
CA VAL A 261 13.78 2.15 -0.43
C VAL A 261 12.53 2.93 -0.77
N TRP A 262 11.39 2.52 -0.21
CA TRP A 262 10.13 3.23 -0.37
C TRP A 262 9.92 4.17 0.81
N THR A 263 9.46 5.38 0.52
CA THR A 263 9.01 6.36 1.50
C THR A 263 7.61 6.82 1.14
N LYS A 264 6.93 7.44 2.11
CA LYS A 264 5.66 8.09 1.87
C LYS A 264 5.61 9.48 2.51
N SER A 265 4.86 10.38 1.91
CA SER A 265 4.59 11.72 2.43
C SER A 265 3.08 11.94 2.53
N ASN A 266 2.61 12.57 3.62
CA ASN A 266 1.20 12.93 3.76
C ASN A 266 0.90 14.17 2.93
N ILE A 267 -0.02 14.06 1.97
CA ILE A 267 -0.52 15.18 1.18
C ILE A 267 -1.67 15.89 1.93
N GLY A 268 -2.49 15.14 2.66
CA GLY A 268 -3.60 15.69 3.45
C GLY A 268 -4.66 14.64 3.83
N ALA A 269 -5.71 15.10 4.50
CA ALA A 269 -6.79 14.25 4.98
C ALA A 269 -7.86 14.03 3.91
N ILE A 270 -8.23 12.77 3.66
CA ILE A 270 -9.30 12.40 2.73
C ILE A 270 -10.16 11.32 3.38
N ASP A 271 -11.48 11.38 3.17
CA ASP A 271 -12.35 10.34 3.69
C ASP A 271 -12.14 9.02 2.92
N THR A 272 -11.89 7.97 3.69
CA THR A 272 -11.62 6.61 3.23
C THR A 272 -12.65 5.59 3.77
N GLU A 273 -13.83 6.03 4.18
CA GLU A 273 -14.96 5.13 4.45
C GLU A 273 -15.32 4.35 3.16
N ASN A 274 -15.44 5.07 2.05
CA ASN A 274 -15.67 4.54 0.70
C ASN A 274 -14.37 4.36 -0.10
N PRO A 275 -14.39 3.54 -1.19
CA PRO A 275 -13.32 3.54 -2.18
C PRO A 275 -13.06 4.94 -2.75
N VAL A 276 -11.79 5.27 -3.00
CA VAL A 276 -11.38 6.56 -3.56
C VAL A 276 -10.96 6.34 -5.02
N HIS A 277 -11.72 6.90 -5.95
CA HIS A 277 -11.40 6.93 -7.36
C HIS A 277 -10.49 8.12 -7.67
N PHE A 278 -9.48 7.87 -8.49
CA PHE A 278 -8.48 8.87 -8.88
C PHE A 278 -8.47 9.05 -10.39
N PHE A 279 -8.32 10.29 -10.84
CA PHE A 279 -8.04 10.58 -12.24
C PHE A 279 -7.19 11.84 -12.39
N GLY A 280 -6.21 11.77 -13.28
CA GLY A 280 -5.40 12.92 -13.66
C GLY A 280 -6.08 13.70 -14.77
N TYR A 281 -6.11 15.03 -14.67
CA TYR A 281 -6.64 15.91 -15.69
C TYR A 281 -5.99 17.29 -15.60
N ASP A 282 -5.54 17.84 -16.73
CA ASP A 282 -4.96 19.19 -16.82
C ASP A 282 -3.91 19.48 -15.73
N GLU A 283 -2.87 18.63 -15.66
CA GLU A 283 -1.77 18.71 -14.67
C GLU A 283 -2.17 18.54 -13.19
N ASN A 284 -3.44 18.23 -12.91
CA ASN A 284 -3.97 18.03 -11.56
C ASN A 284 -4.39 16.57 -11.33
N LEU A 285 -4.39 16.14 -10.06
CA LEU A 285 -4.97 14.88 -9.62
C LEU A 285 -6.30 15.15 -8.91
N TYR A 286 -7.38 14.57 -9.42
CA TYR A 286 -8.71 14.65 -8.85
C TYR A 286 -9.11 13.34 -8.17
N MET A 287 -9.90 13.46 -7.10
CA MET A 287 -10.39 12.31 -6.32
C MET A 287 -11.89 12.39 -6.03
N LEU A 288 -12.56 11.25 -6.14
CA LEU A 288 -13.98 11.06 -5.82
C LEU A 288 -14.15 9.87 -4.86
N ASN A 289 -15.06 9.98 -3.90
CA ASN A 289 -15.40 8.88 -2.98
C ASN A 289 -16.92 8.76 -2.71
N GLY A 290 -17.75 9.49 -3.45
CA GLY A 290 -19.21 9.53 -3.27
C GLY A 290 -19.72 10.60 -2.31
N ASP A 291 -18.83 11.30 -1.60
CA ASP A 291 -19.20 12.37 -0.68
C ASP A 291 -18.36 13.64 -0.91
N ASP A 292 -17.12 13.46 -1.38
CA ASP A 292 -16.13 14.50 -1.63
C ASP A 292 -15.65 14.49 -3.09
N TYR A 293 -15.37 15.70 -3.58
CA TYR A 293 -14.59 15.92 -4.80
C TYR A 293 -13.37 16.80 -4.48
N LYS A 294 -12.18 16.19 -4.52
CA LYS A 294 -10.91 16.83 -4.15
C LYS A 294 -9.98 17.00 -5.33
N VAL A 295 -9.06 17.95 -5.22
CA VAL A 295 -7.99 18.20 -6.20
C VAL A 295 -6.66 18.43 -5.50
N TRP A 296 -5.59 17.93 -6.11
CA TRP A 296 -4.20 18.21 -5.76
C TRP A 296 -3.43 18.66 -7.00
N ASP A 297 -2.79 19.83 -6.92
CA ASP A 297 -2.01 20.45 -8.01
C ASP A 297 -0.50 20.16 -7.94
N GLY A 298 -0.08 19.33 -6.99
CA GLY A 298 1.33 19.05 -6.69
C GLY A 298 1.82 19.79 -5.44
N GLU A 299 1.13 20.86 -5.03
CA GLU A 299 1.47 21.67 -3.87
C GLU A 299 0.31 21.78 -2.89
N THR A 300 -0.88 22.13 -3.39
CA THR A 300 -2.09 22.41 -2.62
C THR A 300 -3.11 21.31 -2.80
N PHE A 301 -3.51 20.68 -1.69
CA PHE A 301 -4.63 19.73 -1.64
C PHE A 301 -5.86 20.37 -1.02
N LYS A 302 -6.99 20.35 -1.75
CA LYS A 302 -8.23 21.03 -1.35
C LYS A 302 -9.48 20.39 -1.95
N SER A 303 -10.63 20.76 -1.41
CA SER A 303 -11.92 20.50 -2.07
C SER A 303 -12.02 21.32 -3.36
N VAL A 304 -12.59 20.73 -4.41
CA VAL A 304 -12.89 21.46 -5.65
C VAL A 304 -13.92 22.53 -5.36
N VAL A 305 -13.56 23.78 -5.66
CA VAL A 305 -14.44 24.96 -5.54
C VAL A 305 -15.29 25.10 -6.80
N GLY A 306 -14.71 24.81 -7.96
CA GLY A 306 -15.39 24.92 -9.25
C GLY A 306 -15.19 26.28 -9.91
N TYR A 307 -15.26 26.28 -11.24
CA TYR A 307 -15.24 27.48 -12.07
C TYR A 307 -16.43 28.41 -11.79
N ARG A 308 -16.21 29.73 -11.87
CA ARG A 308 -17.25 30.78 -11.80
C ARG A 308 -17.74 31.13 -13.20
N PRO A 309 -18.90 30.62 -13.66
CA PRO A 309 -19.42 30.89 -15.00
C PRO A 309 -19.83 32.35 -15.22
N LEU A 310 -19.52 32.85 -16.42
CA LEU A 310 -20.03 34.09 -17.01
C LEU A 310 -21.44 33.85 -17.55
N VAL A 311 -22.43 33.98 -16.67
CA VAL A 311 -23.80 33.58 -16.98
C VAL A 311 -24.51 34.50 -17.96
N SER A 312 -24.12 35.78 -18.01
CA SER A 312 -24.67 36.72 -18.97
C SER A 312 -23.70 37.84 -19.33
N VAL A 313 -23.89 38.38 -20.53
CA VAL A 313 -23.14 39.52 -21.06
C VAL A 313 -24.10 40.56 -21.63
N SER A 314 -23.58 41.75 -21.92
CA SER A 314 -24.34 42.86 -22.49
C SER A 314 -25.53 43.27 -21.60
N ASN A 315 -25.40 43.07 -20.29
CA ASN A 315 -26.44 43.49 -19.34
C ASN A 315 -26.47 45.01 -19.28
N THR A 316 -27.67 45.60 -19.36
CA THR A 316 -27.84 47.02 -19.09
C THR A 316 -27.92 47.26 -17.57
N PRO A 317 -27.83 48.52 -17.09
CA PRO A 317 -27.99 48.80 -15.66
C PRO A 317 -29.33 48.29 -15.09
N SER A 318 -30.41 48.28 -15.88
CA SER A 318 -31.71 47.73 -15.47
C SER A 318 -31.85 46.22 -15.67
N GLY A 319 -30.80 45.53 -16.11
CA GLY A 319 -30.78 44.10 -16.42
C GLY A 319 -30.99 43.78 -17.92
N GLY A 320 -31.45 42.57 -18.23
CA GLY A 320 -31.87 42.19 -19.59
C GLY A 320 -30.76 41.88 -20.60
N GLY A 321 -29.61 41.38 -20.14
CA GLY A 321 -28.51 40.93 -21.02
C GLY A 321 -28.80 39.62 -21.77
N THR A 322 -27.78 39.09 -22.44
CA THR A 322 -27.81 37.82 -23.17
C THR A 322 -27.16 36.72 -22.33
N ALA A 323 -27.86 35.59 -22.15
CA ALA A 323 -27.31 34.41 -21.47
C ALA A 323 -26.12 33.84 -22.25
N LEU A 324 -25.09 33.37 -21.54
CA LEU A 324 -23.86 32.87 -22.15
C LEU A 324 -23.45 31.49 -21.61
N GLU A 325 -22.92 31.42 -20.40
CA GLU A 325 -22.54 30.15 -19.75
C GLU A 325 -23.66 29.68 -18.81
N GLN A 326 -23.82 28.36 -18.67
CA GLN A 326 -24.75 27.82 -17.68
C GLN A 326 -24.15 27.89 -16.28
N VAL A 327 -25.02 27.82 -15.26
CA VAL A 327 -24.59 27.71 -13.87
C VAL A 327 -23.77 26.43 -13.64
N ASN A 328 -22.80 26.50 -12.73
CA ASN A 328 -21.95 25.35 -12.38
C ASN A 328 -22.57 24.61 -11.19
N LYS A 329 -22.79 23.30 -11.31
CA LYS A 329 -23.36 22.50 -10.23
C LYS A 329 -22.50 22.48 -8.96
N LEU A 330 -21.18 22.63 -9.10
CA LEU A 330 -20.24 22.59 -7.97
C LEU A 330 -20.36 23.77 -6.98
N ASN A 331 -20.95 24.90 -7.40
CA ASN A 331 -20.94 26.11 -6.59
C ASN A 331 -22.06 27.10 -6.94
N GLY A 332 -22.27 28.05 -6.03
CA GLY A 332 -23.17 29.19 -6.23
C GLY A 332 -22.52 30.40 -6.89
N LEU A 333 -21.30 30.28 -7.42
CA LEU A 333 -20.53 31.42 -7.92
C LEU A 333 -20.98 31.79 -9.33
N ARG A 334 -21.21 33.07 -9.58
CA ARG A 334 -21.64 33.59 -10.89
C ARG A 334 -20.89 34.89 -11.20
N ARG A 335 -20.75 35.22 -12.48
CA ARG A 335 -20.33 36.55 -12.93
C ARG A 335 -21.11 36.99 -14.16
N ALA A 336 -21.22 38.30 -14.36
CA ALA A 336 -21.85 38.88 -15.53
C ALA A 336 -21.15 40.17 -15.97
N TRP A 337 -21.24 40.46 -17.26
CA TRP A 337 -20.71 41.70 -17.83
C TRP A 337 -21.82 42.71 -18.06
N PHE A 338 -21.59 43.92 -17.56
CA PHE A 338 -22.51 45.04 -17.65
C PHE A 338 -21.97 46.11 -18.60
N SER A 339 -22.90 46.74 -19.32
CA SER A 339 -22.67 47.84 -20.24
C SER A 339 -23.32 49.11 -19.65
N PRO A 340 -22.58 49.92 -18.87
CA PRO A 340 -23.11 51.15 -18.29
C PRO A 340 -23.51 52.15 -19.37
N ASP A 341 -24.50 52.99 -19.07
CA ASP A 341 -24.98 54.05 -19.97
C ASP A 341 -24.28 55.40 -19.76
N GLY A 342 -23.48 55.54 -18.71
CA GLY A 342 -22.81 56.78 -18.31
C GLY A 342 -23.55 57.58 -17.24
N GLU A 343 -24.74 57.14 -16.81
CA GLU A 343 -25.60 57.86 -15.86
C GLU A 343 -25.99 56.99 -14.66
N ALA A 344 -26.31 55.71 -14.89
CA ALA A 344 -26.77 54.80 -13.85
C ALA A 344 -25.64 54.38 -12.90
N THR A 345 -25.93 54.41 -11.60
CA THR A 345 -25.07 53.89 -10.53
C THR A 345 -25.58 52.58 -9.94
N VAL A 346 -26.82 52.19 -10.26
CA VAL A 346 -27.45 50.96 -9.79
C VAL A 346 -27.52 49.96 -10.94
N PHE A 347 -27.07 48.73 -10.68
CA PHE A 347 -27.03 47.62 -11.61
C PHE A 347 -27.88 46.46 -11.07
N GLN A 348 -28.84 46.00 -11.86
CA GLN A 348 -29.71 44.88 -11.52
C GLN A 348 -29.07 43.57 -11.98
N LEU A 349 -28.79 42.66 -11.04
CA LEU A 349 -28.32 41.32 -11.35
C LEU A 349 -29.42 40.45 -11.98
N PRO A 350 -29.06 39.40 -12.75
CA PRO A 350 -30.03 38.50 -13.40
C PRO A 350 -30.90 37.68 -12.43
N GLU A 351 -30.56 37.65 -11.15
CA GLU A 351 -31.24 36.88 -10.12
C GLU A 351 -31.35 37.66 -8.81
N THR A 352 -32.33 37.28 -7.98
CA THR A 352 -32.63 37.90 -6.68
C THR A 352 -32.40 36.90 -5.55
N GLY A 353 -32.39 37.35 -4.28
CA GLY A 353 -32.14 36.46 -3.15
C GLY A 353 -30.73 35.85 -3.13
N ILE A 354 -29.73 36.63 -3.56
CA ILE A 354 -28.32 36.21 -3.57
C ILE A 354 -27.76 36.16 -2.13
N SER A 355 -26.65 35.46 -1.93
CA SER A 355 -25.93 35.43 -0.65
C SER A 355 -25.01 36.64 -0.48
N SER A 356 -24.24 36.97 -1.52
CA SER A 356 -23.28 38.07 -1.49
C SER A 356 -22.97 38.57 -2.90
N VAL A 357 -22.61 39.84 -3.00
CA VAL A 357 -21.82 40.33 -4.13
C VAL A 357 -20.36 40.29 -3.69
N ASP A 358 -19.54 39.56 -4.44
CA ASP A 358 -18.18 39.23 -4.05
C ASP A 358 -17.21 40.30 -4.55
N TYR A 359 -17.45 40.83 -5.74
CA TYR A 359 -16.67 41.92 -6.32
C TYR A 359 -17.44 42.68 -7.41
N VAL A 360 -17.05 43.93 -7.63
CA VAL A 360 -17.39 44.74 -8.79
C VAL A 360 -16.08 45.32 -9.32
N LYS A 361 -15.79 45.16 -10.62
CA LYS A 361 -14.53 45.63 -11.20
C LYS A 361 -14.65 46.07 -12.65
N TYR A 362 -13.72 46.93 -13.06
CA TYR A 362 -13.52 47.24 -14.48
C TYR A 362 -12.81 46.09 -15.19
N ARG A 363 -13.37 45.62 -16.30
CA ARG A 363 -12.79 44.50 -17.07
C ARG A 363 -11.48 44.79 -17.75
N ALA A 364 -11.23 46.05 -18.11
CA ALA A 364 -10.06 46.42 -18.89
C ALA A 364 -8.74 46.29 -18.10
N ASN A 365 -8.81 46.37 -16.78
CA ASN A 365 -7.63 46.47 -15.90
C ASN A 365 -7.84 45.83 -14.51
N ASP A 366 -8.93 45.10 -14.30
CA ASP A 366 -9.31 44.47 -13.04
C ASP A 366 -9.36 45.41 -11.83
N THR A 367 -9.52 46.72 -12.04
CA THR A 367 -9.63 47.67 -10.93
C THR A 367 -10.97 47.51 -10.24
N GLU A 368 -10.93 47.20 -8.93
CA GLU A 368 -12.13 47.10 -8.10
C GLU A 368 -12.85 48.45 -7.98
N ILE A 369 -14.17 48.36 -7.91
CA ILE A 369 -15.09 49.49 -7.81
C ILE A 369 -15.79 49.37 -6.47
N ASP A 370 -15.76 50.41 -5.65
CA ASP A 370 -16.50 50.43 -4.39
C ASP A 370 -18.01 50.31 -4.66
N PHE A 371 -18.71 49.50 -3.85
CA PHE A 371 -20.14 49.26 -4.05
C PHE A 371 -20.87 48.99 -2.72
N THR A 372 -22.19 49.12 -2.77
CA THR A 372 -23.11 48.51 -1.81
C THR A 372 -24.07 47.60 -2.56
N ALA A 373 -24.62 46.59 -1.89
CA ALA A 373 -25.52 45.62 -2.53
C ALA A 373 -26.74 45.34 -1.66
N ASN A 374 -27.90 45.20 -2.30
CA ASN A 374 -29.10 44.66 -1.69
C ASN A 374 -29.25 43.20 -2.13
N THR A 375 -28.86 42.28 -1.24
CA THR A 375 -28.85 40.84 -1.54
C THR A 375 -30.25 40.25 -1.72
N ALA A 376 -31.29 40.88 -1.15
CA ALA A 376 -32.67 40.44 -1.36
C ALA A 376 -33.17 40.74 -2.78
N THR A 377 -32.85 41.92 -3.31
CA THR A 377 -33.31 42.36 -4.65
C THR A 377 -32.30 42.09 -5.77
N GLY A 378 -31.05 41.78 -5.45
CA GLY A 378 -29.98 41.63 -6.44
C GLY A 378 -29.52 42.96 -7.05
N GLU A 379 -29.74 44.08 -6.35
CA GLU A 379 -29.31 45.40 -6.82
C GLU A 379 -27.91 45.73 -6.28
N VAL A 380 -27.03 46.16 -7.18
CA VAL A 380 -25.66 46.59 -6.86
C VAL A 380 -25.52 48.07 -7.15
N THR A 381 -25.23 48.87 -6.13
CA THR A 381 -25.02 50.30 -6.26
C THR A 381 -23.53 50.59 -6.20
N VAL A 382 -22.95 51.01 -7.33
CA VAL A 382 -21.59 51.53 -7.38
C VAL A 382 -21.51 52.83 -6.58
N THR A 383 -20.56 52.92 -5.66
CA THR A 383 -20.30 54.12 -4.86
C THR A 383 -19.07 54.85 -5.42
N GLY A 384 -19.07 56.19 -5.35
CA GLY A 384 -18.03 57.02 -5.96
C GLY A 384 -18.46 57.58 -7.32
N SER A 385 -17.64 57.42 -8.36
CA SER A 385 -17.92 58.00 -9.67
C SER A 385 -18.84 57.12 -10.50
N THR A 386 -19.86 57.72 -11.11
CA THR A 386 -20.72 57.04 -12.11
C THR A 386 -19.86 56.40 -13.19
N PRO A 387 -20.04 55.09 -13.47
CA PRO A 387 -19.27 54.43 -14.50
C PRO A 387 -19.53 55.03 -15.88
N ALA A 388 -18.46 55.22 -16.67
CA ALA A 388 -18.58 55.76 -18.02
C ALA A 388 -19.34 54.81 -18.95
N ASN A 389 -20.01 55.38 -19.95
CA ASN A 389 -20.68 54.62 -21.00
C ASN A 389 -19.70 53.65 -21.68
N GLY A 390 -20.10 52.38 -21.82
CA GLY A 390 -19.33 51.42 -22.58
C GLY A 390 -19.98 50.04 -22.64
N THR A 391 -19.49 49.20 -23.54
CA THR A 391 -19.99 47.83 -23.73
C THR A 391 -19.16 46.84 -22.92
N ASN A 392 -19.81 46.10 -22.02
CA ASN A 392 -19.18 45.06 -21.19
C ASN A 392 -17.92 45.56 -20.47
N THR A 393 -17.99 46.77 -19.90
CA THR A 393 -16.84 47.41 -19.23
C THR A 393 -16.76 47.08 -17.75
N ILE A 394 -17.87 46.66 -17.13
CA ILE A 394 -17.92 46.23 -15.72
C ILE A 394 -18.18 44.72 -15.65
N GLU A 395 -17.49 44.05 -14.75
CA GLU A 395 -17.81 42.69 -14.31
C GLU A 395 -18.28 42.72 -12.85
N ILE A 396 -19.40 42.06 -12.59
CA ILE A 396 -19.91 41.84 -11.24
C ILE A 396 -19.88 40.34 -10.97
N GLY A 397 -19.24 39.93 -9.87
CA GLY A 397 -19.24 38.55 -9.37
C GLY A 397 -20.06 38.44 -8.08
N TRP A 398 -20.92 37.43 -7.99
CA TRP A 398 -21.78 37.20 -6.83
C TRP A 398 -21.95 35.70 -6.52
N THR A 399 -22.46 35.40 -5.33
CA THR A 399 -22.70 34.04 -4.83
C THR A 399 -24.17 33.85 -4.47
N VAL A 400 -24.74 32.69 -4.81
CA VAL A 400 -26.05 32.21 -4.35
C VAL A 400 -25.91 31.05 -3.36
N SER A 401 -26.92 30.86 -2.50
CA SER A 401 -26.85 29.89 -1.39
C SER A 401 -27.10 28.45 -1.81
N ASP A 402 -27.90 28.24 -2.85
CA ASP A 402 -28.30 26.92 -3.29
C ASP A 402 -27.37 26.40 -4.40
N THR A 403 -26.97 25.14 -4.28
CA THR A 403 -26.04 24.50 -5.23
C THR A 403 -26.41 23.04 -5.40
N ASP A 404 -26.26 22.54 -6.61
CA ASP A 404 -26.39 21.11 -6.94
C ASP A 404 -25.10 20.32 -6.64
N LYS A 405 -24.30 20.77 -5.68
CA LYS A 405 -22.94 20.25 -5.46
C LYS A 405 -22.95 18.74 -5.18
N ASP A 406 -23.94 18.28 -4.43
CA ASP A 406 -24.11 16.88 -4.06
C ASP A 406 -24.32 15.97 -5.28
N THR A 407 -24.86 16.50 -6.39
CA THR A 407 -24.97 15.74 -7.65
C THR A 407 -23.62 15.46 -8.31
N VAL A 408 -22.59 16.27 -7.97
CA VAL A 408 -21.22 16.09 -8.47
C VAL A 408 -20.41 15.28 -7.48
N THR A 409 -20.46 15.61 -6.19
CA THR A 409 -19.69 14.90 -5.16
C THR A 409 -20.22 13.50 -4.88
N GLY A 410 -21.52 13.26 -5.14
CA GLY A 410 -22.16 11.95 -5.09
C GLY A 410 -21.65 10.93 -6.11
N MET A 411 -20.87 11.36 -7.10
CA MET A 411 -20.33 10.48 -8.13
C MET A 411 -19.12 9.70 -7.61
N MET A 412 -19.00 8.44 -8.04
CA MET A 412 -17.97 7.51 -7.57
C MET A 412 -16.81 7.34 -8.55
N PHE A 413 -17.05 7.59 -9.84
CA PHE A 413 -16.12 7.25 -10.91
C PHE A 413 -16.07 8.35 -11.97
N SER A 414 -15.01 8.30 -12.78
CA SER A 414 -14.86 9.18 -13.93
C SER A 414 -14.33 8.44 -15.15
N GLU A 415 -14.59 9.01 -16.33
CA GLU A 415 -13.93 8.65 -17.58
C GLU A 415 -13.68 9.91 -18.42
N ILE A 416 -12.59 9.92 -19.18
CA ILE A 416 -12.22 11.05 -20.03
C ILE A 416 -12.66 10.75 -21.47
N TYR A 417 -13.55 11.58 -21.98
CA TYR A 417 -13.79 11.67 -23.41
C TYR A 417 -12.71 12.55 -24.05
N SER A 418 -12.11 12.11 -25.15
CA SER A 418 -11.28 12.99 -25.97
C SER A 418 -11.56 12.77 -27.45
N GLY A 419 -12.14 13.79 -28.06
CA GLY A 419 -12.29 13.92 -29.51
C GLY A 419 -11.08 14.62 -30.14
N ALA A 420 -11.20 15.05 -31.39
CA ALA A 420 -10.11 15.64 -32.16
C ALA A 420 -9.56 16.97 -31.59
N SER A 421 -10.38 17.73 -30.86
CA SER A 421 -10.01 19.03 -30.28
C SER A 421 -10.76 19.35 -28.98
N ASP A 422 -11.47 18.38 -28.40
CA ASP A 422 -12.30 18.56 -27.21
C ASP A 422 -12.02 17.41 -26.23
N SER A 423 -11.85 17.75 -24.96
CA SER A 423 -11.62 16.82 -23.86
C SER A 423 -12.63 17.12 -22.76
N ARG A 424 -13.36 16.09 -22.30
CA ARG A 424 -14.43 16.23 -21.30
C ARG A 424 -14.27 15.18 -20.24
N VAL A 425 -14.48 15.57 -18.99
CA VAL A 425 -14.54 14.64 -17.86
C VAL A 425 -15.98 14.24 -17.65
N PHE A 426 -16.27 12.95 -17.73
CA PHE A 426 -17.56 12.37 -17.37
C PHE A 426 -17.47 11.82 -15.97
N LEU A 427 -18.46 12.12 -15.13
CA LEU A 427 -18.63 11.55 -13.79
C LEU A 427 -19.88 10.69 -13.74
N TYR A 428 -19.80 9.56 -13.05
CA TYR A 428 -20.90 8.61 -12.90
C TYR A 428 -20.77 7.79 -11.60
N GLY A 429 -21.79 6.99 -11.29
CA GLY A 429 -21.72 5.99 -10.22
C GLY A 429 -22.40 6.40 -8.91
N ASP A 430 -23.27 7.39 -8.94
CA ASP A 430 -24.18 7.80 -7.84
C ASP A 430 -25.33 6.80 -7.59
N GLY A 431 -25.34 5.65 -8.28
CA GLY A 431 -26.42 4.67 -8.22
C GLY A 431 -27.61 4.98 -9.16
N SER A 432 -27.50 5.99 -10.02
CA SER A 432 -28.50 6.32 -11.03
C SER A 432 -28.07 5.93 -12.45
N ASN A 433 -28.96 6.12 -13.43
CA ASN A 433 -28.66 5.96 -14.85
C ASN A 433 -28.00 7.21 -15.47
N MET A 434 -27.51 8.13 -14.64
CA MET A 434 -27.02 9.45 -15.03
C MET A 434 -25.50 9.48 -15.07
N ALA A 435 -24.97 10.18 -16.07
CA ALA A 435 -23.61 10.70 -16.07
C ALA A 435 -23.67 12.22 -16.29
N ILE A 436 -22.84 12.96 -15.58
CA ILE A 436 -22.64 14.39 -15.81
C ILE A 436 -21.29 14.62 -16.48
N TYR A 437 -21.14 15.70 -17.24
CA TYR A 437 -19.88 15.95 -17.94
C TYR A 437 -19.44 17.41 -17.91
N SER A 438 -18.13 17.60 -17.95
CA SER A 438 -17.57 18.92 -17.78
C SER A 438 -17.81 19.87 -18.96
N GLY A 439 -17.87 21.16 -18.66
CA GLY A 439 -17.92 22.25 -19.63
C GLY A 439 -16.51 22.62 -20.14
N LEU A 440 -16.48 23.61 -21.03
CA LEU A 440 -15.27 24.39 -21.28
C LEU A 440 -15.44 25.70 -20.51
N ASP A 441 -14.35 26.29 -20.05
CA ASP A 441 -14.40 27.66 -19.54
C ASP A 441 -14.71 28.67 -20.67
N TYR A 442 -14.85 29.94 -20.29
CA TYR A 442 -15.14 31.03 -21.24
C TYR A 442 -14.11 31.14 -22.38
N ASP A 443 -12.84 30.80 -22.13
CA ASP A 443 -11.76 30.83 -23.12
C ASP A 443 -11.73 29.55 -23.98
N GLY A 444 -12.67 28.63 -23.78
CA GLY A 444 -12.76 27.35 -24.47
C GLY A 444 -11.79 26.29 -23.96
N LYS A 445 -11.22 26.47 -22.76
CA LYS A 445 -10.29 25.50 -22.17
C LYS A 445 -11.05 24.38 -21.47
N PRO A 446 -10.67 23.11 -21.72
CA PRO A 446 -11.20 21.99 -20.97
C PRO A 446 -10.87 22.11 -19.48
N THR A 447 -11.82 21.76 -18.61
CA THR A 447 -11.61 21.77 -17.16
C THR A 447 -12.38 20.61 -16.51
N ALA A 448 -11.91 20.16 -15.34
CA ALA A 448 -12.63 19.23 -14.46
C ALA A 448 -13.36 19.95 -13.32
N GLU A 449 -13.47 21.28 -13.39
CA GLU A 449 -14.05 22.14 -12.35
C GLU A 449 -15.33 22.86 -12.78
N TYR A 450 -15.80 22.63 -14.01
CA TYR A 450 -17.03 23.21 -14.51
C TYR A 450 -17.98 22.10 -14.93
N PHE A 451 -19.08 21.91 -14.22
CA PHE A 451 -20.16 20.98 -14.59
C PHE A 451 -21.43 21.81 -14.84
N PRO A 452 -21.68 22.23 -16.10
CA PRO A 452 -22.90 22.94 -16.48
C PRO A 452 -24.16 22.20 -16.06
N ASP A 453 -25.17 22.94 -15.63
CA ASP A 453 -26.43 22.40 -15.15
C ASP A 453 -27.10 21.38 -16.08
N LEU A 454 -27.09 21.65 -17.38
CA LEU A 454 -27.72 20.81 -18.40
C LEU A 454 -26.76 19.79 -19.04
N ASN A 455 -25.50 19.73 -18.60
CA ASN A 455 -24.54 18.74 -19.08
C ASN A 455 -24.76 17.39 -18.39
N VAL A 456 -25.90 16.78 -18.72
CA VAL A 456 -26.39 15.54 -18.13
C VAL A 456 -26.72 14.55 -19.25
N ILE A 457 -26.34 13.29 -19.06
CA ILE A 457 -26.68 12.18 -19.93
C ILE A 457 -27.40 11.12 -19.12
N HIS A 458 -28.58 10.72 -19.61
CA HIS A 458 -29.28 9.54 -19.11
C HIS A 458 -29.05 8.36 -20.06
N VAL A 459 -28.53 7.26 -19.52
CA VAL A 459 -28.22 6.05 -20.30
C VAL A 459 -29.32 5.01 -20.07
N GLY A 460 -30.13 4.78 -21.10
CA GLY A 460 -31.25 3.84 -21.03
C GLY A 460 -32.29 4.24 -19.96
N GLU A 461 -32.98 3.23 -19.44
CA GLU A 461 -34.02 3.36 -18.42
C GLU A 461 -33.49 3.77 -17.02
N SER A 462 -34.32 4.44 -16.22
CA SER A 462 -33.89 5.00 -14.92
C SER A 462 -33.78 4.00 -13.77
N ASN A 463 -34.39 2.81 -13.90
CA ASN A 463 -34.41 1.81 -12.83
C ASN A 463 -33.12 0.98 -12.73
N THR A 464 -32.18 1.16 -13.65
CA THR A 464 -30.88 0.45 -13.64
C THR A 464 -29.74 1.48 -13.73
N PRO A 465 -28.69 1.36 -12.90
CA PRO A 465 -27.62 2.35 -12.86
C PRO A 465 -26.61 2.20 -14.01
N ILE A 466 -25.83 3.26 -14.25
CA ILE A 466 -24.57 3.14 -14.99
C ILE A 466 -23.54 2.48 -14.06
N THR A 467 -22.97 1.37 -14.50
CA THR A 467 -21.96 0.61 -13.75
C THR A 467 -20.56 0.77 -14.33
N GLY A 468 -20.42 1.28 -15.56
CA GLY A 468 -19.11 1.54 -16.15
C GLY A 468 -19.18 2.53 -17.30
N LEU A 469 -18.23 3.45 -17.36
CA LEU A 469 -17.89 4.18 -18.58
C LEU A 469 -16.48 3.78 -19.00
N LEU A 470 -16.27 3.64 -20.31
CA LEU A 470 -14.97 3.31 -20.87
C LEU A 470 -14.77 4.05 -22.18
N ARG A 471 -13.67 4.78 -22.32
CA ARG A 471 -13.29 5.33 -23.63
C ARG A 471 -12.88 4.22 -24.59
N HIS A 472 -13.49 4.22 -25.77
CA HIS A 472 -13.15 3.30 -26.86
C HIS A 472 -13.12 4.08 -28.17
N PHE A 473 -11.91 4.29 -28.69
CA PHE A 473 -11.64 5.20 -29.81
C PHE A 473 -12.11 6.65 -29.52
N ASP A 474 -13.02 7.17 -30.35
CA ASP A 474 -13.61 8.51 -30.33
C ASP A 474 -15.02 8.52 -29.70
N ARG A 475 -15.40 7.43 -29.01
CA ARG A 475 -16.69 7.25 -28.33
C ARG A 475 -16.47 6.81 -26.89
N LEU A 476 -17.47 7.00 -26.04
CA LEU A 476 -17.56 6.30 -24.76
C LEU A 476 -18.46 5.09 -24.92
N MET A 477 -18.07 4.00 -24.28
CA MET A 477 -18.94 2.87 -24.00
C MET A 477 -19.53 3.08 -22.62
N ALA A 478 -20.85 2.98 -22.50
CA ALA A 478 -21.54 3.00 -21.22
C ALA A 478 -22.16 1.63 -20.96
N PHE A 479 -21.91 1.10 -19.77
CA PHE A 479 -22.37 -0.21 -19.33
C PHE A 479 -23.34 -0.07 -18.18
N LYS A 480 -24.39 -0.88 -18.24
CA LYS A 480 -25.32 -1.18 -17.17
C LYS A 480 -25.23 -2.69 -16.89
N GLN A 481 -25.95 -3.20 -15.90
CA GLN A 481 -25.87 -4.63 -15.56
C GLN A 481 -26.08 -5.56 -16.78
N ASP A 482 -27.15 -5.35 -17.56
CA ASP A 482 -27.51 -6.23 -18.68
C ASP A 482 -27.47 -5.54 -20.06
N SER A 483 -26.85 -4.36 -20.18
CA SER A 483 -26.84 -3.63 -21.46
C SER A 483 -25.64 -2.71 -21.64
N ALA A 484 -25.30 -2.48 -22.90
CA ALA A 484 -24.21 -1.61 -23.32
C ALA A 484 -24.69 -0.58 -24.35
N TYR A 485 -24.16 0.62 -24.24
CA TYR A 485 -24.50 1.79 -25.03
C TYR A 485 -23.24 2.48 -25.54
N SER A 486 -23.36 3.23 -26.63
CA SER A 486 -22.37 4.19 -27.10
C SER A 486 -22.81 5.59 -26.71
N ILE A 487 -21.88 6.41 -26.27
CA ILE A 487 -22.05 7.86 -26.15
C ILE A 487 -21.08 8.50 -27.14
N SER A 488 -21.59 9.39 -27.99
CA SER A 488 -20.81 10.05 -29.04
C SER A 488 -21.17 11.51 -29.13
N TYR A 489 -20.21 12.32 -29.53
CA TYR A 489 -20.43 13.73 -29.80
C TYR A 489 -20.72 13.93 -31.29
N ASP A 490 -21.88 14.50 -31.62
CA ASP A 490 -22.25 14.82 -33.01
C ASP A 490 -23.25 15.98 -33.03
N THR A 491 -23.48 16.51 -34.22
CA THR A 491 -24.50 17.52 -34.49
C THR A 491 -25.84 16.87 -34.82
N ILE A 492 -26.89 17.26 -34.10
CA ILE A 492 -28.26 16.82 -34.34
C ILE A 492 -29.07 18.02 -34.80
N THR A 493 -29.75 17.88 -35.94
CA THR A 493 -30.78 18.83 -36.36
C THR A 493 -32.07 18.55 -35.59
N LEU A 494 -32.48 19.49 -34.75
CA LEU A 494 -33.73 19.45 -34.02
C LEU A 494 -34.93 19.57 -34.98
N VAL A 495 -36.12 19.22 -34.49
CA VAL A 495 -37.37 19.22 -35.28
C VAL A 495 -37.72 20.62 -35.82
N ASP A 496 -37.21 21.67 -35.17
CA ASP A 496 -37.37 23.07 -35.58
C ASP A 496 -36.32 23.54 -36.63
N GLY A 497 -35.44 22.64 -37.07
CA GLY A 497 -34.40 22.93 -38.07
C GLY A 497 -33.12 23.54 -37.49
N THR A 498 -33.04 23.77 -36.18
CA THR A 498 -31.81 24.21 -35.52
C THR A 498 -30.82 23.06 -35.37
N VAL A 499 -29.53 23.33 -35.53
CA VAL A 499 -28.47 22.32 -35.34
C VAL A 499 -27.87 22.52 -33.96
N THR A 500 -27.91 21.49 -33.13
CA THR A 500 -27.26 21.47 -31.81
C THR A 500 -26.19 20.40 -31.78
N ALA A 501 -25.02 20.73 -31.22
CA ALA A 501 -23.95 19.76 -31.00
C ALA A 501 -24.06 19.22 -29.58
N GLY A 502 -23.98 17.91 -29.41
CA GLY A 502 -24.12 17.31 -28.09
C GLY A 502 -23.76 15.85 -28.06
N PHE A 503 -23.71 15.32 -26.85
CA PHE A 503 -23.56 13.89 -26.64
C PHE A 503 -24.91 13.18 -26.79
N TYR A 504 -24.94 12.12 -27.57
CA TYR A 504 -26.12 11.28 -27.73
C TYR A 504 -25.81 9.82 -27.44
N VAL A 505 -26.82 9.12 -26.96
CA VAL A 505 -26.74 7.72 -26.51
C VAL A 505 -27.35 6.81 -27.56
N GLN A 506 -26.66 5.72 -27.89
CA GLN A 506 -27.15 4.66 -28.77
C GLN A 506 -27.00 3.30 -28.10
N THR A 507 -28.04 2.47 -28.11
CA THR A 507 -27.92 1.08 -27.63
C THR A 507 -27.04 0.27 -28.58
N ILE A 508 -26.02 -0.39 -28.03
CA ILE A 508 -25.13 -1.30 -28.76
C ILE A 508 -25.54 -2.75 -28.52
N ASN A 509 -25.80 -3.11 -27.26
CA ASN A 509 -26.11 -4.48 -26.88
C ASN A 509 -27.13 -4.53 -25.75
N LYS A 510 -28.08 -5.46 -25.83
CA LYS A 510 -29.17 -5.64 -24.86
C LYS A 510 -28.94 -6.72 -23.81
N GLY A 511 -27.82 -7.44 -23.88
CA GLY A 511 -27.56 -8.59 -23.02
C GLY A 511 -26.08 -8.80 -22.68
N LEU A 512 -25.24 -7.79 -22.93
CA LEU A 512 -23.88 -7.74 -22.44
C LEU A 512 -23.72 -6.41 -21.70
N GLY A 513 -23.33 -6.47 -20.44
CA GLY A 513 -23.22 -5.32 -19.58
C GLY A 513 -22.01 -5.36 -18.66
N ASN A 514 -22.21 -4.92 -17.43
CA ASN A 514 -21.21 -4.92 -16.37
C ASN A 514 -21.90 -4.90 -14.99
N THR A 515 -21.62 -5.90 -14.15
CA THR A 515 -22.15 -6.03 -12.79
C THR A 515 -21.21 -5.41 -11.74
N ALA A 516 -19.92 -5.29 -12.03
CA ALA A 516 -18.93 -4.74 -11.10
C ALA A 516 -18.70 -3.24 -11.35
N SER A 517 -19.32 -2.38 -10.55
CA SER A 517 -19.23 -0.91 -10.71
C SER A 517 -17.78 -0.41 -10.79
N GLY A 518 -17.50 0.43 -11.78
CA GLY A 518 -16.16 0.99 -12.05
C GLY A 518 -15.16 0.00 -12.67
N GLN A 519 -15.51 -1.27 -12.85
CA GLN A 519 -14.59 -2.32 -13.33
C GLN A 519 -14.77 -2.67 -14.81
N ALA A 520 -14.86 -1.65 -15.66
CA ALA A 520 -14.71 -1.79 -17.11
C ALA A 520 -13.27 -1.41 -17.51
N GLN A 521 -12.65 -2.20 -18.38
CA GLN A 521 -11.26 -2.00 -18.79
C GLN A 521 -11.07 -2.23 -20.28
N LEU A 522 -10.13 -1.51 -20.88
CA LEU A 522 -9.71 -1.75 -22.26
C LEU A 522 -8.45 -2.62 -22.26
N VAL A 523 -8.55 -3.84 -22.79
CA VAL A 523 -7.41 -4.77 -22.89
C VAL A 523 -7.19 -5.12 -24.35
N GLU A 524 -6.01 -4.80 -24.88
CA GLU A 524 -5.68 -4.99 -26.31
C GLU A 524 -6.72 -4.35 -27.25
N ASN A 525 -7.25 -3.19 -26.86
CA ASN A 525 -8.32 -2.49 -27.57
C ASN A 525 -9.66 -3.23 -27.64
N TYR A 526 -9.88 -4.20 -26.75
CA TYR A 526 -11.18 -4.82 -26.53
C TYR A 526 -11.72 -4.43 -25.16
N PRO A 527 -12.94 -3.88 -25.08
CA PRO A 527 -13.63 -3.70 -23.81
C PRO A 527 -13.78 -5.04 -23.08
N ARG A 528 -13.42 -5.06 -21.80
CA ARG A 528 -13.59 -6.17 -20.86
C ARG A 528 -14.42 -5.66 -19.68
N THR A 529 -15.48 -6.39 -19.39
CA THR A 529 -16.40 -6.12 -18.28
C THR A 529 -16.67 -7.42 -17.53
N LEU A 530 -17.19 -7.31 -16.31
CA LEU A 530 -17.65 -8.46 -15.54
C LEU A 530 -19.17 -8.56 -15.71
N ASP A 531 -19.58 -9.36 -16.68
CA ASP A 531 -20.97 -9.67 -17.01
C ASP A 531 -21.34 -11.02 -16.34
N GLY A 532 -22.50 -11.11 -15.68
CA GLY A 532 -22.81 -12.23 -14.78
C GLY A 532 -24.26 -12.65 -14.76
#